data_AF-A0AB37VE25-F1
#
_entry.id   AF-A0AB37VE25-F1
#
_cell.length_a   1.000
_cell.length_b   1.000
_cell.length_c   1.000
_cell.angle_alpha   90.00
_cell.angle_beta   90.00
_cell.angle_gamma   90.00
#
_symmetry.space_group_name_H-M   'P 1'
#
loop_
_entity.id
_entity.type
_entity.pdbx_description
1 polymer ?
#
loop_
_entity_poly.entity_id
_entity_poly.type
_entity_poly.pdbx_seq_one_letter_code
_entity_poly.pdbx_strand_id
1 'polypeptide(L)'
;MGSEQMTDPCVTGMTESGEWLTAEQFAGMEGMPGTAKGARLRLEKLTALHPEIRRKRTSGKGFLYHISAAGMALKSERDATDTSADEQLNLWIQLFRTMKPASRDKLLQQALAQVARDLTKGDVNQ
;
A
#
# COMPACT_ATOMS: atom_id res chain seq x y z
N MET A 1 39.34 -51.28 -15.49
CA MET A 1 38.43 -50.56 -14.57
C MET A 1 38.81 -49.09 -14.68
N GLY A 2 38.44 -48.38 -15.75
CA GLY A 2 37.08 -47.95 -16.03
C GLY A 2 36.83 -46.64 -15.27
N SER A 3 37.44 -45.56 -15.74
CA SER A 3 37.35 -44.21 -15.16
C SER A 3 36.05 -43.55 -15.59
N GLU A 4 35.17 -43.23 -14.65
CA GLU A 4 34.04 -42.33 -14.88
C GLU A 4 33.93 -41.35 -13.71
N GLN A 5 34.59 -40.20 -13.90
CA GLN A 5 34.17 -38.95 -13.30
C GLN A 5 32.92 -38.52 -14.05
N MET A 6 31.79 -38.39 -13.36
CA MET A 6 30.64 -37.64 -13.85
C MET A 6 30.48 -36.42 -12.96
N THR A 7 31.15 -35.36 -13.38
CA THR A 7 30.74 -33.99 -13.11
C THR A 7 29.42 -33.78 -13.82
N ASP A 8 28.31 -33.71 -13.08
CA ASP A 8 27.08 -33.22 -13.67
C ASP A 8 27.13 -31.68 -13.72
N PRO A 9 26.92 -31.09 -14.91
CA PRO A 9 27.16 -29.69 -15.17
C PRO A 9 26.04 -28.83 -14.59
N CYS A 10 26.44 -27.68 -14.04
CA CYS A 10 25.74 -26.40 -14.08
C CYS A 10 24.45 -26.42 -14.92
N VAL A 11 23.30 -26.70 -14.29
CA VAL A 11 22.00 -26.56 -14.93
C VAL A 11 21.63 -25.08 -14.94
N THR A 12 21.95 -24.48 -16.08
CA THR A 12 21.06 -23.58 -16.83
C THR A 12 20.69 -22.29 -16.12
N GLY A 13 21.59 -21.31 -16.24
CA GLY A 13 21.11 -19.95 -16.47
C GLY A 13 20.32 -19.95 -17.78
N MET A 14 19.00 -19.79 -17.71
CA MET A 14 18.16 -19.21 -18.76
C MET A 14 16.72 -19.06 -18.25
N THR A 15 16.19 -17.85 -18.38
CA THR A 15 14.82 -17.37 -18.06
C THR A 15 14.49 -17.07 -16.60
N GLU A 16 15.09 -16.01 -16.06
CA GLU A 16 14.37 -15.11 -15.16
C GLU A 16 14.26 -13.73 -15.84
N SER A 17 13.69 -13.75 -17.03
CA SER A 17 13.50 -12.57 -17.87
C SER A 17 12.35 -11.73 -17.34
N GLY A 18 12.67 -10.82 -16.41
CA GLY A 18 11.91 -9.60 -16.16
C GLY A 18 11.03 -9.58 -14.91
N GLU A 19 10.75 -10.72 -14.28
CA GLU A 19 9.84 -10.75 -13.13
C GLU A 19 10.50 -10.34 -11.81
N TRP A 20 11.80 -10.55 -11.64
CA TRP A 20 12.51 -10.24 -10.40
C TRP A 20 13.63 -9.23 -10.63
N LEU A 21 13.49 -8.07 -10.02
CA LEU A 21 14.34 -6.92 -10.26
C LEU A 21 15.09 -6.47 -8.99
N THR A 22 16.23 -5.82 -9.18
CA THR A 22 16.92 -5.11 -8.09
C THR A 22 16.20 -3.80 -7.79
N ALA A 23 16.40 -3.26 -6.57
CA ALA A 23 15.82 -1.96 -6.21
C ALA A 23 16.26 -0.80 -7.12
N GLU A 24 17.45 -0.91 -7.73
CA GLU A 24 17.96 0.08 -8.68
C GLU A 24 17.18 0.07 -10.00
N GLN A 25 16.76 -1.11 -10.45
CA GLN A 25 15.97 -1.27 -11.68
C GLN A 25 14.55 -0.70 -11.53
N PHE A 26 14.01 -0.65 -10.32
CA PHE A 26 12.71 0.00 -10.06
C PHE A 26 12.78 1.53 -10.12
N ALA A 27 13.98 2.13 -10.04
CA ALA A 27 14.10 3.59 -10.03
C ALA A 27 13.61 4.18 -11.35
N GLY A 28 12.64 5.10 -11.28
CA GLY A 28 12.08 5.76 -12.46
C GLY A 28 11.05 4.93 -13.25
N MET A 29 10.68 3.73 -12.78
CA MET A 29 9.50 3.03 -13.30
C MET A 29 8.22 3.78 -12.94
N GLU A 30 7.17 3.61 -13.75
CA GLU A 30 5.85 4.17 -13.46
C GLU A 30 5.35 3.69 -12.08
N GLY A 31 4.88 4.61 -11.24
CA GLY A 31 4.48 4.31 -9.85
C GLY A 31 5.63 4.18 -8.84
N MET A 32 6.89 4.20 -9.28
CA MET A 32 8.07 4.09 -8.43
C MET A 32 8.81 5.43 -8.24
N PRO A 33 9.56 5.60 -7.14
CA PRO A 33 10.40 6.77 -6.94
C PRO A 33 11.49 6.89 -8.01
N GLY A 34 11.81 8.12 -8.43
CA GLY A 34 12.83 8.38 -9.45
C GLY A 34 14.29 8.11 -9.03
N THR A 35 14.54 7.75 -7.77
CA THR A 35 15.90 7.45 -7.27
C THR A 35 15.99 6.04 -6.72
N ALA A 36 17.14 5.38 -6.90
CA ALA A 36 17.39 4.04 -6.36
C ALA A 36 17.21 3.97 -4.84
N LYS A 37 17.63 5.02 -4.11
CA LYS A 37 17.42 5.13 -2.65
C LYS A 37 15.92 5.17 -2.32
N GLY A 38 15.14 5.95 -3.06
CA GLY A 38 13.69 6.03 -2.87
C GLY A 38 12.99 4.71 -3.19
N ALA A 39 13.34 4.09 -4.32
CA ALA A 39 12.80 2.79 -4.72
C ALA A 39 13.08 1.72 -3.65
N ARG A 40 14.32 1.67 -3.13
CA ARG A 40 14.68 0.77 -2.03
C ARG A 40 13.83 0.99 -0.77
N LEU A 41 13.65 2.25 -0.34
CA LEU A 41 12.83 2.55 0.84
C LEU A 41 11.37 2.13 0.64
N ARG A 42 10.81 2.34 -0.55
CA ARG A 42 9.44 1.90 -0.90
C ARG A 42 9.32 0.38 -0.87
N LEU A 43 10.29 -0.33 -1.45
CA LEU A 43 10.32 -1.80 -1.46
C LEU A 43 10.48 -2.38 -0.06
N GLU A 44 11.29 -1.77 0.81
CA GLU A 44 11.41 -2.18 2.22
C GLU A 44 10.06 -2.07 2.95
N LYS A 45 9.28 -1.00 2.71
CA LYS A 45 7.92 -0.86 3.26
C LYS A 45 6.94 -1.89 2.69
N LEU A 46 6.95 -2.09 1.37
CA LEU A 46 6.07 -3.08 0.73
C LEU A 46 6.36 -4.49 1.24
N THR A 47 7.64 -4.84 1.43
CA THR A 47 8.03 -6.18 1.90
C THR A 47 7.75 -6.45 3.37
N ALA A 48 7.55 -5.39 4.17
CA ALA A 48 7.03 -5.55 5.52
C ALA A 48 5.56 -6.01 5.52
N LEU A 49 4.79 -5.62 4.48
CA LEU A 49 3.39 -5.99 4.30
C LEU A 49 3.22 -7.29 3.48
N HIS A 50 4.12 -7.49 2.52
CA HIS A 50 4.09 -8.58 1.54
C HIS A 50 5.47 -9.25 1.48
N PRO A 51 5.83 -10.10 2.46
CA PRO A 51 7.15 -10.74 2.49
C PRO A 51 7.46 -11.58 1.25
N GLU A 52 6.43 -12.11 0.59
CA GLU A 52 6.48 -12.96 -0.60
C GLU A 52 7.11 -12.26 -1.82
N ILE A 53 7.07 -10.93 -1.89
CA ILE A 53 7.62 -10.18 -3.03
C ILE A 53 9.14 -9.99 -2.93
N ARG A 54 9.80 -10.54 -1.90
CA ARG A 54 11.24 -10.41 -1.66
C ARG A 54 11.91 -11.77 -1.58
N ARG A 55 13.06 -11.88 -2.25
CA ARG A 55 13.92 -13.06 -2.12
C ARG A 55 15.40 -12.70 -2.15
N LYS A 56 16.22 -13.58 -1.59
CA LYS A 56 17.67 -13.42 -1.57
C LYS A 56 18.23 -13.68 -2.97
N ARG A 57 19.23 -12.89 -3.39
CA ARG A 57 19.91 -13.12 -4.66
C ARG A 57 20.73 -14.42 -4.61
N THR A 58 20.71 -15.20 -5.68
CA THR A 58 21.46 -16.46 -5.81
C THR A 58 22.98 -16.23 -5.86
N SER A 59 23.42 -15.11 -6.42
CA SER A 59 24.83 -14.73 -6.50
C SER A 59 25.08 -13.32 -5.95
N GLY A 60 26.05 -13.13 -5.06
CA GLY A 60 26.39 -11.81 -4.50
C GLY A 60 25.48 -11.30 -3.37
N LYS A 61 25.65 -10.03 -3.00
CA LYS A 61 24.96 -9.41 -1.86
C LYS A 61 23.71 -8.67 -2.31
N GLY A 62 22.56 -8.97 -1.70
CA GLY A 62 21.33 -8.20 -1.90
C GLY A 62 20.08 -9.06 -2.05
N PHE A 63 18.99 -8.38 -2.37
CA PHE A 63 17.66 -8.97 -2.55
C PHE A 63 17.12 -8.60 -3.93
N LEU A 64 16.27 -9.47 -4.45
CA LEU A 64 15.44 -9.23 -5.62
C LEU A 64 14.00 -9.05 -5.17
N TYR A 65 13.25 -8.26 -5.94
CA TYR A 65 11.86 -7.95 -5.69
C TYR A 65 11.02 -8.25 -6.92
N HIS A 66 9.82 -8.77 -6.72
CA HIS A 66 8.92 -9.11 -7.82
C HIS A 66 8.40 -7.84 -8.52
N ILE A 67 8.29 -7.84 -9.85
CA ILE A 67 7.89 -6.71 -10.71
C ILE A 67 6.53 -6.12 -10.32
N SER A 68 5.64 -6.96 -9.78
CA SER A 68 4.33 -6.54 -9.25
C SER A 68 4.45 -5.41 -8.23
N ALA A 69 5.59 -5.30 -7.52
CA ALA A 69 5.84 -4.23 -6.56
C ALA A 69 5.68 -2.82 -7.17
N ALA A 70 5.91 -2.64 -8.48
CA ALA A 70 5.70 -1.37 -9.19
C ALA A 70 4.26 -0.88 -9.12
N GLY A 71 3.29 -1.80 -9.27
CA GLY A 71 1.86 -1.49 -9.23
C GLY A 71 1.23 -1.60 -7.84
N MET A 72 1.96 -2.09 -6.83
CA MET A 72 1.43 -2.24 -5.48
C MET A 72 1.31 -0.88 -4.78
N ALA A 73 0.11 -0.59 -4.31
CA ALA A 73 -0.13 0.56 -3.44
C ALA A 73 0.51 0.28 -2.07
N LEU A 74 1.40 1.18 -1.63
CA LEU A 74 1.62 1.32 -0.20
C LEU A 74 0.31 1.90 0.33
N LYS A 75 -0.40 1.14 1.19
CA LYS A 75 -1.43 1.74 2.04
C LYS A 75 -0.77 2.88 2.79
N SER A 76 -0.94 4.08 2.27
CA SER A 76 -0.39 5.27 2.90
C SER A 76 -1.33 5.63 4.03
N GLU A 77 -0.85 6.29 5.08
CA GLU A 77 -1.75 6.97 6.03
C GLU A 77 -2.71 7.96 5.30
N ARG A 78 -2.44 8.28 4.03
CA ARG A 78 -3.27 9.09 3.15
C ARG A 78 -4.40 8.33 2.46
N ASP A 79 -4.43 7.00 2.49
CA ASP A 79 -5.57 6.18 2.05
C ASP A 79 -6.62 6.07 3.18
N ALA A 80 -6.83 7.17 3.91
CA ALA A 80 -7.89 7.31 4.90
C ALA A 80 -9.31 7.29 4.28
N THR A 81 -9.45 6.93 3.00
CA THR A 81 -10.73 6.69 2.34
C THR A 81 -11.23 5.25 2.51
N ASP A 82 -10.38 4.34 3.00
CA ASP A 82 -10.80 3.04 3.56
C ASP A 82 -10.66 3.07 5.10
N THR A 83 -11.07 4.17 5.75
CA THR A 83 -11.27 4.10 7.21
C THR A 83 -12.41 3.13 7.45
N SER A 84 -12.16 2.09 8.24
CA SER A 84 -13.27 1.25 8.72
C SER A 84 -14.32 2.16 9.38
N ALA A 85 -15.61 1.79 9.32
CA ALA A 85 -16.68 2.60 9.91
C ALA A 85 -16.38 2.98 11.38
N ASP A 86 -15.70 2.08 12.12
CA ASP A 86 -15.25 2.30 13.49
C ASP A 86 -14.15 3.35 13.61
N GLU A 87 -13.16 3.36 12.71
CA GLU A 87 -12.11 4.40 12.71
C GLU A 87 -12.68 5.77 12.31
N GLN A 88 -13.58 5.80 11.32
CA GLN A 88 -14.26 7.03 10.93
C GLN A 88 -15.09 7.61 12.08
N LEU A 89 -15.84 6.76 12.79
CA LEU A 89 -16.58 7.14 13.99
C LEU A 89 -15.65 7.67 15.09
N ASN A 90 -14.53 6.99 15.34
CA ASN A 90 -13.56 7.41 16.33
C ASN A 90 -12.96 8.79 16.01
N LEU A 91 -12.65 9.06 14.73
CA LEU A 91 -12.19 10.36 14.27
C LEU A 91 -13.24 11.46 14.49
N TRP A 92 -14.52 11.18 14.19
CA TRP A 92 -15.60 12.12 14.45
C TRP A 92 -15.77 12.41 15.94
N ILE A 93 -15.68 11.39 16.81
CA ILE A 93 -15.72 11.56 18.26
C ILE A 93 -14.56 12.43 18.74
N GLN A 94 -13.34 12.19 18.26
CA GLN A 94 -12.17 12.98 18.62
C GLN A 94 -12.31 14.45 18.18
N LEU A 95 -12.73 14.67 16.94
CA LEU A 95 -13.00 16.03 16.43
C LEU A 95 -14.04 16.73 17.31
N PHE A 96 -15.13 16.05 17.63
CA PHE A 96 -16.18 16.61 18.49
C PHE A 96 -15.64 17.01 19.86
N ARG A 97 -14.83 16.15 20.50
CA ARG A 97 -14.24 16.40 21.83
C ARG A 97 -13.20 17.52 21.83
N THR A 98 -12.54 17.80 20.71
CA THR A 98 -11.53 18.87 20.62
C THR A 98 -12.12 20.23 20.26
N MET A 99 -13.32 20.27 19.68
CA MET A 99 -14.03 21.53 19.41
C MET A 99 -14.47 22.27 20.68
N LYS A 100 -14.58 23.60 20.58
CA LYS A 100 -15.17 24.47 21.61
C LYS A 100 -16.69 24.22 21.72
N PRO A 101 -17.31 24.44 22.90
CA PRO A 101 -18.75 24.24 23.09
C PRO A 101 -19.62 24.93 22.02
N ALA A 102 -19.38 26.23 21.75
CA ALA A 102 -20.13 26.97 20.73
C ALA A 102 -20.02 26.37 19.31
N SER A 103 -18.88 25.76 18.98
CA SER A 103 -18.69 25.08 17.68
C SER A 103 -19.47 23.78 17.61
N ARG A 104 -19.57 23.04 18.72
CA ARG A 104 -20.39 21.83 18.83
C ARG A 104 -21.86 22.15 18.67
N ASP A 105 -22.34 23.19 19.35
CA ASP A 105 -23.74 23.61 19.29
C ASP A 105 -24.15 24.00 17.86
N LYS A 106 -23.28 24.75 17.17
CA LYS A 106 -23.49 25.11 15.77
C LYS A 106 -23.53 23.89 14.84
N LEU A 107 -22.64 22.91 15.06
CA LEU A 107 -22.62 21.67 14.28
C LEU A 107 -23.91 20.86 14.50
N LEU A 108 -24.36 20.73 15.74
CA LEU A 108 -25.62 20.05 16.07
C LEU A 108 -26.83 20.75 15.45
N GLN A 109 -26.90 22.08 15.52
CA GLN A 109 -27.97 22.86 14.89
C GLN A 109 -28.04 22.62 13.38
N GLN A 110 -26.90 22.61 12.70
CA GLN A 110 -26.84 22.36 11.25
C GLN A 110 -27.26 20.93 10.91
N ALA A 111 -26.82 19.95 11.69
CA ALA A 111 -27.20 18.55 11.52
C ALA A 111 -28.72 18.36 11.68
N LEU A 112 -29.32 18.92 12.74
CA LEU A 112 -30.76 18.88 12.97
C LEU A 112 -31.54 19.57 11.84
N ALA A 113 -31.07 20.73 11.37
CA ALA A 113 -31.70 21.43 10.26
C ALA A 113 -31.59 20.67 8.92
N GLN A 114 -30.54 19.86 8.73
CA GLN A 114 -30.42 18.99 7.57
C GLN A 114 -31.41 17.81 7.67
N VAL A 115 -31.48 17.13 8.83
CA VAL A 115 -32.42 16.04 9.06
C VAL A 115 -33.87 16.49 8.86
N ALA A 116 -34.24 17.66 9.40
CA ALA A 116 -35.57 18.22 9.20
C ALA A 116 -35.89 18.43 7.70
N ARG A 117 -34.93 18.94 6.91
CA ARG A 117 -35.10 19.11 5.46
C ARG A 117 -35.25 17.79 4.73
N ASP A 118 -34.50 16.78 5.12
CA ASP A 118 -34.53 15.46 4.47
C ASP A 118 -35.87 14.77 4.74
N LEU A 119 -36.39 14.88 5.97
CA LEU A 119 -37.73 14.40 6.32
C LEU A 119 -38.82 15.09 5.50
N THR A 120 -38.77 16.43 5.36
CA THR A 120 -39.75 17.16 4.54
C THR A 120 -39.68 16.85 3.04
N LYS A 121 -38.53 16.39 2.54
CA LYS A 121 -38.36 15.98 1.14
C LYS A 121 -38.78 14.53 0.89
N GLY A 122 -38.69 13.68 1.91
CA GLY A 122 -39.10 12.27 1.85
C GLY A 122 -40.61 12.06 1.70
N ASP A 123 -41.44 13.05 2.07
CA ASP A 123 -42.91 12.96 2.03
C ASP A 123 -43.54 13.25 0.64
N VAL A 124 -42.75 13.53 -0.41
CA VAL A 124 -43.30 13.91 -1.74
C VAL A 124 -43.45 12.71 -2.71
N ASN A 125 -42.99 11.51 -2.35
CA ASN A 125 -43.07 10.31 -3.20
C ASN A 125 -43.66 9.09 -2.46
N GLN A 126 -44.89 9.21 -1.95
CA GLN A 126 -45.74 8.05 -1.66
C GLN A 126 -47.05 8.14 -2.46
#